data_AF-S4PQ11-F1
#
_entry.id   AF-S4PQ11-F1
#
_cell.length_a   1.000
_cell.length_b   1.000
_cell.length_c   1.000
_cell.angle_alpha   90.00
_cell.angle_beta   90.00
_cell.angle_gamma   90.00
#
_symmetry.space_group_name_H-M   'P 1'
#
loop_
_entity.id
_entity.type
_entity.pdbx_description
1 polymer ?
#
loop_
_entity_poly.entity_id
_entity_poly.type
_entity_poly.pdbx_seq_one_letter_code
_entity_poly.pdbx_strand_id
1 'polypeptide(L)'
;MKETSEEQKATEERVFQDRQYQIDAAIVRVMKMRKTLCHNLLISELYNQLKFPVKPADLKKRIESLIDRDYMERDKENPNQYNYVA
;
A
#
# COMPACT_ATOMS: atom_id res chain seq x y z
N MET A 1 -21.55 -2.33 -28.84
CA MET A 1 -21.70 -1.12 -28.01
C MET A 1 -20.31 -0.63 -27.66
N LYS A 2 -19.90 0.56 -28.13
CA LYS A 2 -18.70 1.22 -27.60
C LYS A 2 -19.15 1.94 -26.33
N GLU A 3 -18.55 1.62 -25.19
CA GLU A 3 -18.75 2.37 -23.95
C GLU A 3 -18.58 3.87 -24.22
N THR A 4 -19.42 4.67 -23.60
CA THR A 4 -19.29 6.13 -23.65
C THR A 4 -18.06 6.57 -22.84
N SER A 5 -17.45 7.69 -23.20
CA SER A 5 -16.23 8.19 -22.53
C SER A 5 -16.36 8.39 -21.02
N GLU A 6 -17.59 8.52 -20.52
CA GLU A 6 -17.91 8.66 -19.10
C GLU A 6 -17.86 7.30 -18.37
N GLU A 7 -18.36 6.23 -18.98
CA GLU A 7 -18.31 4.87 -18.44
C GLU A 7 -16.88 4.35 -18.33
N GLN A 8 -16.03 4.69 -19.30
CA GLN A 8 -14.61 4.34 -19.28
C GLN A 8 -13.88 5.02 -18.11
N LYS A 9 -14.09 6.33 -17.90
CA LYS A 9 -13.51 7.07 -16.77
C LYS A 9 -13.97 6.53 -15.42
N ALA A 10 -15.27 6.25 -15.29
CA ALA A 10 -15.82 5.67 -14.06
C ALA A 10 -15.22 4.28 -13.76
N THR A 11 -14.96 3.49 -14.79
CA THR A 11 -14.32 2.17 -14.66
C THR A 11 -12.86 2.31 -14.25
N GLU A 12 -12.10 3.23 -14.85
CA GLU A 12 -10.72 3.52 -14.48
C GLU A 12 -10.59 3.96 -13.03
N GLU A 13 -11.50 4.82 -12.56
CA GLU A 13 -11.49 5.32 -11.18
C GLU A 13 -11.77 4.22 -10.16
N ARG A 14 -12.72 3.32 -10.46
CA ARG A 14 -12.99 2.12 -9.64
C ARG A 14 -11.77 1.21 -9.56
N VAL A 15 -11.13 0.94 -10.72
CA VAL A 15 -9.91 0.12 -10.77
C VAL A 15 -8.78 0.75 -9.96
N PHE A 16 -8.66 2.07 -9.98
CA PHE A 16 -7.66 2.78 -9.18
C PHE A 16 -7.92 2.64 -7.68
N GLN A 17 -9.17 2.80 -7.24
CA GLN A 17 -9.54 2.59 -5.83
C GLN A 17 -9.28 1.14 -5.38
N ASP A 18 -9.66 0.15 -6.19
CA ASP A 18 -9.42 -1.27 -5.88
C ASP A 18 -7.92 -1.57 -5.71
N ARG A 19 -7.07 -0.98 -6.55
CA ARG A 19 -5.61 -1.12 -6.42
C ARG A 19 -5.10 -0.51 -5.12
N GLN A 20 -5.63 0.63 -4.68
CA GLN A 20 -5.26 1.22 -3.40
C GLN A 20 -5.63 0.30 -2.23
N TYR A 21 -6.84 -0.27 -2.24
CA TYR A 21 -7.26 -1.23 -1.22
C TYR A 21 -6.40 -2.50 -1.20
N GLN A 22 -6.00 -3.00 -2.38
CA GLN A 22 -5.10 -4.14 -2.47
C GLN A 22 -3.70 -3.84 -1.91
N ILE A 23 -3.19 -2.62 -2.14
CA ILE A 23 -1.91 -2.17 -1.57
C ILE A 23 -2.01 -2.10 -0.05
N ASP A 24 -3.04 -1.44 0.49
CA ASP A 24 -3.24 -1.31 1.93
C ASP A 24 -3.33 -2.67 2.61
N ALA A 25 -4.16 -3.57 2.05
CA ALA A 25 -4.30 -4.93 2.55
C ALA A 25 -2.98 -5.72 2.50
N ALA A 26 -2.19 -5.57 1.43
CA ALA A 26 -0.88 -6.21 1.33
C ALA A 26 0.09 -5.71 2.40
N ILE A 27 0.17 -4.38 2.61
CA ILE A 27 1.02 -3.78 3.64
C ILE A 27 0.64 -4.31 5.03
N VAL A 28 -0.66 -4.25 5.37
CA VAL A 28 -1.16 -4.72 6.67
C VAL A 28 -0.87 -6.20 6.88
N ARG A 29 -1.07 -7.06 5.86
CA ARG A 29 -0.74 -8.50 5.98
C ARG A 29 0.74 -8.74 6.25
N VAL A 30 1.63 -8.10 5.47
CA VAL A 30 3.08 -8.23 5.65
C VAL A 30 3.50 -7.78 7.04
N MET A 31 3.07 -6.59 7.44
CA MET A 31 3.46 -5.98 8.71
C MET A 31 2.89 -6.73 9.91
N LYS A 32 1.65 -7.22 9.81
CA LYS A 32 1.04 -8.06 10.86
C LYS A 32 1.82 -9.36 11.09
N MET A 33 2.36 -9.96 10.03
CA MET A 33 3.18 -11.18 10.10
C MET A 33 4.59 -10.92 10.62
N ARG A 34 5.25 -9.86 10.14
CA ARG A 34 6.65 -9.56 10.46
C ARG A 34 6.82 -8.80 11.78
N LYS A 35 5.79 -8.09 12.24
CA LYS A 35 5.75 -7.17 13.39
C LYS A 35 6.65 -5.94 13.26
N THR A 36 7.87 -6.13 12.79
CA THR A 36 8.86 -5.08 12.53
C THR A 36 9.53 -5.35 11.19
N LEU A 37 9.65 -4.34 10.33
CA LEU A 37 10.27 -4.49 9.02
C LEU A 37 10.87 -3.19 8.51
N CYS A 38 12.06 -3.28 7.90
CA CYS A 38 12.70 -2.14 7.24
C CYS A 38 11.99 -1.80 5.92
N HIS A 39 12.01 -0.52 5.55
CA HIS A 39 11.35 0.02 4.36
C HIS A 39 11.69 -0.76 3.09
N ASN A 40 12.98 -0.98 2.79
CA ASN A 40 13.39 -1.67 1.58
C ASN A 40 12.87 -3.12 1.51
N LEU A 41 12.80 -3.81 2.66
CA LEU A 41 12.28 -5.17 2.75
C LEU A 41 10.76 -5.18 2.57
N LEU A 42 10.05 -4.23 3.19
CA LEU A 42 8.61 -4.07 2.99
C LEU A 42 8.28 -3.84 1.51
N ILE A 43 8.99 -2.91 0.85
CA ILE A 43 8.79 -2.62 -0.57
C ILE A 43 9.07 -3.86 -1.44
N SER A 44 10.13 -4.60 -1.14
CA SER A 44 10.44 -5.85 -1.85
C SER A 44 9.33 -6.90 -1.70
N GLU A 45 8.81 -7.11 -0.48
CA GLU A 45 7.69 -8.04 -0.25
C GLU A 45 6.41 -7.59 -0.97
N LEU A 46 6.14 -6.28 -1.02
CA LEU A 46 4.97 -5.75 -1.73
C LEU A 46 5.07 -5.96 -3.24
N TYR A 47 6.23 -5.74 -3.85
CA TYR A 47 6.44 -6.03 -5.28
C TYR A 47 6.26 -7.51 -5.61
N ASN A 48 6.58 -8.42 -4.68
CA ASN A 48 6.36 -9.85 -4.87
C ASN A 48 4.88 -10.25 -4.75
N GLN A 49 4.09 -9.55 -3.94
CA GLN A 49 2.66 -9.86 -3.74
C GLN A 49 1.74 -9.20 -4.77
N LEU A 50 2.06 -7.97 -5.19
CA LEU A 50 1.20 -7.16 -6.05
C LEU A 50 1.45 -7.52 -7.52
N LYS A 51 0.46 -8.15 -8.17
CA LYS A 51 0.53 -8.61 -9.56
C LYS A 51 0.26 -7.51 -10.60
N PHE A 52 0.39 -6.24 -10.22
CA PHE A 52 0.16 -5.11 -11.09
C PHE A 52 1.25 -4.04 -10.90
N PRO A 53 1.52 -3.20 -11.91
CA PRO A 53 2.50 -2.13 -11.77
C PRO A 53 2.10 -1.12 -10.70
N VAL A 54 2.98 -0.90 -9.73
CA VAL A 54 2.78 0.09 -8.65
C VAL A 54 3.90 1.12 -8.67
N LYS A 55 3.53 2.41 -8.62
CA LYS A 55 4.50 3.49 -8.53
C LYS A 55 5.03 3.60 -7.09
N PRO A 56 6.33 3.82 -6.88
CA PRO A 56 6.89 4.01 -5.53
C PRO A 56 6.20 5.13 -4.73
N ALA A 57 5.76 6.19 -5.41
CA ALA A 57 5.03 7.29 -4.78
C ALA A 57 3.68 6.85 -4.18
N ASP A 58 2.99 5.91 -4.81
CA ASP A 58 1.71 5.39 -4.32
C ASP A 58 1.93 4.52 -3.07
N LEU A 59 2.95 3.65 -3.09
CA LEU A 59 3.33 2.86 -1.91
C LEU A 59 3.66 3.75 -0.72
N LYS A 60 4.47 4.80 -0.92
CA LYS A 60 4.84 5.75 0.14
C LYS A 60 3.60 6.43 0.74
N LYS A 61 2.69 6.93 -0.12
CA LYS A 61 1.42 7.55 0.32
C LYS A 61 0.52 6.58 1.08
N ARG A 62 0.52 5.29 0.76
CA ARG A 62 -0.26 4.27 1.48
C ARG A 62 0.37 3.91 2.82
N ILE A 63 1.69 3.78 2.88
CA ILE A 63 2.42 3.60 4.15
C ILE A 63 2.16 4.77 5.10
N GLU A 64 2.26 6.01 4.63
CA GLU A 64 1.96 7.21 5.45
C GLU A 64 0.51 7.20 5.94
N SER A 65 -0.46 6.93 5.05
CA SER A 65 -1.87 6.82 5.43
C SER A 65 -2.15 5.69 6.44
N LEU A 66 -1.37 4.61 6.44
CA LEU A 66 -1.50 3.53 7.43
C LEU A 66 -0.86 3.90 8.77
N ILE A 67 0.17 4.76 8.77
CA ILE A 67 0.73 5.34 9.99
C ILE A 67 -0.28 6.30 10.62
N ASP A 68 -0.85 7.21 9.83
CA ASP A 68 -1.85 8.19 10.30
C ASP A 68 -3.13 7.54 10.85
N ARG A 69 -3.40 6.29 10.46
CA ARG A 69 -4.54 5.49 10.91
C ARG A 69 -4.20 4.50 12.04
N ASP A 70 -3.03 4.65 12.66
CA ASP A 70 -2.56 3.81 13.77
C ASP A 70 -2.50 2.30 13.43
N TYR A 71 -2.20 1.93 12.18
CA TYR A 71 -1.88 0.54 11.82
C TYR A 71 -0.39 0.24 11.97
N MET A 72 0.45 1.26 11.80
CA MET A 72 1.89 1.16 11.87
C MET A 72 2.49 2.41 12.50
N GLU A 73 3.71 2.32 13.00
CA GLU A 73 4.49 3.47 13.42
C GLU A 73 5.92 3.37 12.88
N ARG A 74 6.63 4.49 12.83
CA ARG A 74 8.07 4.49 12.59
C ARG A 74 8.80 4.24 13.90
N ASP A 75 9.89 3.49 13.82
CA ASP A 75 10.77 3.33 14.96
C ASP A 75 11.37 4.69 15.37
N LYS A 76 11.54 4.89 16.68
CA LYS A 76 12.01 6.16 17.26
C LYS A 76 13.47 6.44 16.95
N GLU A 77 14.28 5.40 16.81
CA GLU A 77 15.72 5.50 16.56
C GLU A 77 16.01 5.37 15.05
N ASN A 78 15.19 4.60 14.33
CA ASN A 78 15.37 4.36 12.90
C ASN A 78 14.10 4.65 12.07
N PRO A 79 13.99 5.83 11.43
CA PRO A 79 12.85 6.18 10.59
C PRO A 79 12.61 5.25 9.39
N ASN A 80 13.59 4.44 9.01
CA ASN A 80 13.47 3.44 7.93
C ASN A 80 12.90 2.10 8.41
N GLN A 81 12.61 1.95 9.70
CA GLN A 81 11.99 0.78 10.28
C GLN A 81 10.55 1.09 10.67
N TYR A 82 9.66 0.15 10.34
CA TYR A 82 8.24 0.23 10.69
C TYR A 82 7.91 -0.84 11.72
N ASN A 83 7.03 -0.50 12.66
CA ASN A 83 6.45 -1.41 13.63
C ASN A 83 4.93 -1.48 13.41
N TYR A 84 4.35 -2.67 13.54
CA TYR A 84 2.91 -2.89 13.44
C TYR A 84 2.24 -2.69 14.81
N VAL A 85 1.16 -1.89 14.88
CA VAL A 85 0.57 -1.44 16.15
C VAL A 85 -0.93 -1.75 16.33
N ALA A 86 -1.59 -2.34 15.34
CA ALA A 86 -3.04 -2.64 15.37
C ALA A 86 -3.42 -4.07 15.80
#